data_AF-A0A319B369-F1
#
_entry.id   AF-A0A319B369-F1
#
_cell.length_a   1.000
_cell.length_b   1.000
_cell.length_c   1.000
_cell.angle_alpha   90.00
_cell.angle_beta   90.00
_cell.angle_gamma   90.00
#
_symmetry.space_group_name_H-M   'P 1'
#
loop_
_entity.id
_entity.type
_entity.pdbx_description
1 polymer ?
#
loop_
_entity_poly.entity_id
_entity_poly.type
_entity_poly.pdbx_seq_one_letter_code
_entity_poly.pdbx_strand_id
1 'polypeptide(L)'
;MAFRSAASLGINLRFVDDRTQYPAKEARIRLWWSIFLLEHLLTAITGRVSYVGERLSATLLPIPFEETAFGRPDVLPLCHDSALRMNRLKPTLLQTEEEARASVSWLASCEPSPSLFFHCIVDLAAIAQDIVSNVYSFQALHDCGNRIEQGIRKYSGVLNNWLSKVPEAYRFISVNGDQVNIPCDDNTRCRRERVSLALRYYSTCIMLCRPCLTRASSPQRPQSPDPANAQHSHPSSLHNSSSRAHFRSTMALMCVRSARSLLLCLPQTPNIMWITAMTPWWCILYYIMQATTAILCHLSSWPPGPSGHPPARVFSDLEVTDREIKKAMCWLHHMAYTDPASGRAFRQCNSVLQRIAPSLGIDLSDLPDRGDLPTGGDSAKRGNCIQLMAGPRETLC
;
A
#
# COMPACT_ATOMS: atom_id res chain seq x y z
N MET A 1 14.18 7.93 16.88
CA MET A 1 14.87 7.60 18.15
C MET A 1 14.39 6.26 18.70
N ALA A 2 13.09 6.08 18.98
CA ALA A 2 12.53 4.82 19.50
C ALA A 2 12.97 3.56 18.72
N PHE A 3 12.91 3.58 17.38
CA PHE A 3 13.36 2.45 16.54
C PHE A 3 14.83 2.07 16.79
N ARG A 4 15.74 3.05 16.77
CA ARG A 4 17.18 2.84 17.01
C ARG A 4 17.45 2.37 18.44
N SER A 5 16.74 2.91 19.42
CA SER A 5 16.84 2.48 20.82
C SER A 5 16.40 1.03 20.99
N ALA A 6 15.27 0.64 20.37
CA ALA A 6 14.80 -0.75 20.40
C ALA A 6 15.81 -1.71 19.75
N ALA A 7 16.39 -1.33 18.61
CA ALA A 7 17.44 -2.11 17.97
C ALA A 7 18.71 -2.20 18.83
N SER A 8 19.14 -1.10 19.46
CA SER A 8 20.30 -1.07 20.36
C SER A 8 20.11 -1.91 21.62
N LEU A 9 18.87 -2.00 22.13
CA LEU A 9 18.51 -2.87 23.25
C LEU A 9 18.31 -4.34 22.83
N GLY A 10 18.52 -4.65 21.55
CA GLY A 10 18.33 -5.99 20.98
C GLY A 10 16.88 -6.46 21.03
N ILE A 11 15.89 -5.56 21.08
CA ILE A 11 14.47 -5.92 21.17
C ILE A 11 14.01 -6.68 19.90
N ASN A 12 14.65 -6.37 18.77
CA ASN A 12 14.53 -7.01 17.47
C ASN A 12 15.18 -8.39 17.35
N LEU A 13 15.96 -8.81 18.35
CA LEU A 13 16.65 -10.10 18.35
C LEU A 13 15.77 -11.17 18.99
N ARG A 14 16.01 -12.41 18.59
CA ARG A 14 15.36 -13.57 19.21
C ARG A 14 15.81 -13.67 20.66
N PHE A 15 14.85 -13.60 21.58
CA PHE A 15 15.10 -13.75 23.00
C PHE A 15 15.07 -15.24 23.38
N VAL A 16 16.24 -15.80 23.68
CA VAL A 16 16.40 -17.18 24.14
C VAL A 16 16.88 -17.13 25.58
N ASP A 17 15.95 -17.29 26.51
CA ASP A 17 16.20 -17.33 27.95
C ASP A 17 15.14 -18.20 28.60
N ASP A 18 15.51 -19.13 29.48
CA ASP A 18 14.57 -20.05 30.11
C ASP A 18 13.97 -19.49 31.40
N ARG A 19 14.52 -18.40 31.93
CA ARG A 19 14.12 -17.80 33.22
C ARG A 19 12.94 -16.84 33.08
N THR A 20 12.84 -16.15 31.95
CA THR A 20 11.76 -15.19 31.69
C THR A 20 10.46 -15.90 31.34
N GLN A 21 9.37 -15.49 31.99
CA GLN A 21 8.04 -15.98 31.70
C GLN A 21 7.62 -15.66 30.26
N TYR A 22 6.87 -16.57 29.64
CA TYR A 22 6.44 -16.44 28.25
C TYR A 22 5.65 -15.15 27.93
N PRO A 23 4.69 -14.69 28.76
CA PRO A 23 4.00 -13.42 28.51
C PRO A 23 4.94 -12.23 28.34
N ALA A 24 6.00 -12.14 29.15
CA ALA A 24 6.99 -11.09 29.03
C ALA A 24 7.81 -11.18 27.72
N LYS A 25 8.11 -12.40 27.25
CA LYS A 25 8.76 -12.61 25.95
C LYS A 25 7.88 -12.15 24.80
N GLU A 26 6.58 -12.49 24.85
CA GLU A 26 5.61 -12.07 23.84
C GLU A 26 5.38 -10.55 23.87
N ALA A 27 5.32 -9.93 25.06
CA ALA A 27 5.22 -8.48 25.19
C ALA A 27 6.40 -7.75 24.51
N ARG A 28 7.62 -8.28 24.63
CA ARG A 28 8.81 -7.77 23.92
C ARG A 28 8.66 -7.87 22.41
N ILE A 29 8.15 -9.00 21.90
CA ILE A 29 7.89 -9.21 20.47
C ILE A 29 6.85 -8.21 19.95
N ARG A 30 5.75 -8.03 20.67
CA ARG A 30 4.69 -7.07 20.30
C ARG A 30 5.19 -5.63 20.35
N LEU A 31 6.05 -5.29 21.32
CA LEU A 31 6.70 -3.98 21.39
C LEU A 31 7.58 -3.72 20.17
N TRP A 32 8.44 -4.68 19.78
CA TRP A 32 9.24 -4.58 18.57
C TRP A 32 8.36 -4.28 17.35
N TRP A 33 7.34 -5.11 17.14
CA TRP A 33 6.48 -5.01 15.97
C TRP A 33 5.63 -3.73 15.98
N SER A 34 5.23 -3.23 17.15
CA SER A 34 4.52 -1.95 17.26
C SER A 34 5.40 -0.79 16.83
N ILE A 35 6.68 -0.78 17.25
CA ILE A 35 7.67 0.23 16.85
C ILE A 35 7.96 0.11 15.35
N PHE A 36 8.10 -1.12 14.84
CA PHE A 36 8.30 -1.39 13.42
C PHE A 36 7.14 -0.87 12.57
N LEU A 37 5.89 -1.15 12.97
CA LEU A 37 4.70 -0.70 12.24
C LEU A 37 4.61 0.82 12.16
N LEU A 38 4.94 1.51 13.25
CA LEU A 38 4.96 2.96 13.29
C LEU A 38 6.06 3.53 12.40
N GLU A 39 7.29 2.99 12.46
CA GLU A 39 8.40 3.41 11.61
C GLU A 39 8.08 3.19 10.12
N HIS A 40 7.55 2.01 9.75
CA HIS A 40 7.14 1.69 8.39
C HIS A 40 6.08 2.69 7.86
N LEU A 41 5.09 3.02 8.67
CA LEU A 41 4.05 3.96 8.27
C LEU A 41 4.58 5.41 8.18
N LEU A 42 5.42 5.84 9.12
CA LEU A 42 6.02 7.18 9.08
C LEU A 42 6.97 7.36 7.89
N THR A 43 7.74 6.33 7.54
CA THR A 43 8.62 6.35 6.36
C THR A 43 7.80 6.41 5.08
N ALA A 44 6.69 5.66 4.99
CA ALA A 44 5.75 5.77 3.88
C ALA A 44 5.09 7.15 3.76
N ILE A 45 4.65 7.74 4.89
CA ILE A 45 4.02 9.08 4.93
C ILE A 45 5.01 10.18 4.53
N THR A 46 6.24 10.12 5.05
CA THR A 46 7.22 11.19 4.88
C THR A 46 8.09 11.02 3.63
N GLY A 47 8.03 9.86 2.97
CA GLY A 47 8.91 9.49 1.86
C GLY A 47 10.39 9.34 2.26
N ARG A 48 10.70 9.31 3.55
CA ARG A 48 12.08 9.15 4.05
C ARG A 48 12.50 7.68 3.97
N VAL A 49 13.77 7.47 3.65
CA VAL A 49 14.37 6.13 3.65
C VAL A 49 14.29 5.57 5.06
N SER A 50 13.66 4.39 5.18
CA SER A 50 13.61 3.66 6.44
C SER A 50 15.00 3.14 6.81
N TYR A 51 15.36 3.23 8.09
CA TYR A 51 16.57 2.58 8.62
C TYR A 51 16.32 1.10 8.94
N VAL A 52 15.13 0.57 8.63
CA VAL A 52 14.84 -0.85 8.69
C VAL A 52 15.64 -1.55 7.57
N GLY A 53 16.88 -1.94 7.89
CA GLY A 53 17.71 -2.73 6.99
C GLY A 53 17.08 -4.10 6.71
N GLU A 54 17.42 -4.66 5.55
CA GLU A 54 16.91 -5.92 4.98
C GLU A 54 17.02 -7.16 5.90
N ARG A 55 17.77 -7.06 7.01
CA ARG A 55 18.10 -8.18 7.91
C ARG A 55 17.96 -7.87 9.41
N LEU A 56 17.26 -6.79 9.79
CA LEU A 56 17.29 -6.34 11.19
C LEU A 56 16.39 -7.12 12.15
N SER A 57 15.48 -7.99 11.70
CA SER A 57 14.60 -8.70 12.63
C SER A 57 14.68 -10.21 12.42
N ALA A 58 15.23 -10.91 13.42
CA ALA A 58 15.08 -12.35 13.58
C ALA A 58 13.81 -12.69 14.39
N THR A 59 12.91 -11.70 14.56
CA THR A 59 11.71 -11.83 15.38
C THR A 59 10.63 -12.57 14.61
N LEU A 60 10.01 -13.56 15.26
CA LEU A 60 8.85 -14.25 14.72
C LEU A 60 7.62 -13.32 14.74
N LEU A 61 6.59 -13.65 13.95
CA LEU A 61 5.30 -12.98 14.05
C LEU A 61 4.75 -13.07 15.48
N PRO A 62 3.99 -12.06 15.95
CA PRO A 62 3.35 -12.11 17.26
C PRO A 62 2.34 -13.25 17.30
N ILE A 63 2.14 -13.86 18.48
CA ILE A 63 1.19 -14.95 18.62
C ILE A 63 -0.26 -14.44 18.44
N PRO A 64 -1.12 -15.11 17.66
CA PRO A 64 -2.48 -14.65 17.39
C PRO A 64 -3.48 -14.95 18.53
N PHE A 65 -3.01 -15.03 19.77
CA PHE A 65 -3.83 -15.31 20.96
C PHE A 65 -3.63 -14.22 22.01
N GLU A 66 -4.69 -13.91 22.75
CA GLU A 66 -4.61 -13.03 23.92
C GLU A 66 -3.84 -13.71 25.06
N GLU A 67 -3.26 -12.91 25.96
CA GLU A 67 -2.47 -13.42 27.09
C GLU A 67 -3.26 -14.37 27.99
N THR A 68 -4.56 -14.09 28.15
CA THR A 68 -5.49 -14.94 28.92
C THR A 68 -5.64 -16.35 28.34
N ALA A 69 -5.33 -16.55 27.06
CA ALA A 69 -5.43 -17.83 26.37
C ALA A 69 -4.14 -18.67 26.46
N PHE A 70 -3.03 -18.13 26.98
CA PHE A 70 -1.73 -18.83 26.98
C PHE A 70 -1.70 -20.10 27.84
N GLY A 71 -2.60 -20.22 28.81
CA GLY A 71 -2.76 -21.44 29.61
C GLY A 71 -3.58 -22.55 28.94
N ARG A 72 -4.23 -22.28 27.80
CA ARG A 72 -5.06 -23.28 27.12
C ARG A 72 -4.20 -24.39 26.50
N PRO A 73 -4.64 -25.65 26.53
CA PRO A 73 -3.84 -26.79 26.05
C PRO A 73 -3.52 -26.74 24.55
N ASP A 74 -4.32 -26.05 23.74
CA ASP A 74 -4.09 -25.84 22.31
C ASP A 74 -3.07 -24.73 22.00
N VAL A 75 -2.84 -23.80 22.94
CA VAL A 75 -1.92 -22.67 22.79
C VAL A 75 -0.59 -22.90 23.52
N LEU A 76 -0.63 -23.64 24.63
CA LEU A 76 0.52 -23.93 25.48
C LEU A 76 1.73 -24.50 24.68
N PRO A 77 1.57 -25.40 23.69
CA PRO A 77 2.67 -25.87 22.87
C PRO A 77 3.39 -24.73 22.11
N LEU A 78 2.69 -23.70 21.65
CA LEU A 78 3.32 -22.54 20.98
C LEU A 78 4.18 -21.69 21.91
N CYS A 79 3.97 -21.83 23.23
CA CYS A 79 4.69 -21.10 24.26
C CYS A 79 5.99 -21.80 24.66
N HIS A 80 5.99 -23.14 24.64
CA HIS A 80 7.12 -23.96 25.09
C HIS A 80 7.91 -24.61 23.95
N ASP A 81 7.26 -25.03 22.86
CA ASP A 81 7.90 -25.64 21.72
C ASP A 81 8.42 -24.58 20.74
N SER A 82 9.73 -24.35 20.80
CA SER A 82 10.46 -23.44 19.93
C SER A 82 10.34 -23.80 18.44
N ALA A 83 10.34 -25.09 18.08
CA ALA A 83 10.31 -25.53 16.69
C ALA A 83 8.90 -25.34 16.10
N LEU A 84 7.86 -25.73 16.85
CA LEU A 84 6.47 -25.47 16.48
C LEU A 84 6.21 -23.98 16.31
N ARG A 85 6.73 -23.16 17.24
CA ARG A 85 6.61 -21.70 17.18
C ARG A 85 7.27 -21.12 15.94
N MET A 86 8.49 -21.54 15.62
CA MET A 86 9.19 -21.09 14.41
C MET A 86 8.43 -21.44 13.14
N ASN A 87 7.81 -22.62 13.08
CA ASN A 87 7.04 -23.06 11.94
C ASN A 87 5.74 -22.24 11.80
N ARG A 88 4.98 -22.09 12.90
CA ARG A 88 3.66 -21.41 12.90
C ARG A 88 3.74 -19.89 12.80
N LEU A 89 4.76 -19.25 13.35
CA LEU A 89 4.90 -17.79 13.41
C LEU A 89 5.92 -17.25 12.40
N LYS A 90 6.21 -18.03 11.35
CA LYS A 90 7.06 -17.62 10.24
C LYS A 90 6.35 -16.57 9.38
N PRO A 91 6.98 -15.42 9.07
CA PRO A 91 6.40 -14.43 8.15
C PRO A 91 6.07 -15.02 6.78
N THR A 92 4.97 -14.58 6.15
CA THR A 92 4.50 -15.09 4.86
C THR A 92 5.56 -14.98 3.75
N LEU A 93 6.40 -13.95 3.81
CA LEU A 93 7.54 -13.76 2.91
C LEU A 93 8.51 -14.94 2.85
N LEU A 94 8.63 -15.68 3.94
CA LEU A 94 9.62 -16.74 4.13
C LEU A 94 9.00 -18.14 4.02
N GLN A 95 7.68 -18.24 3.86
CA GLN A 95 6.97 -19.51 3.88
C GLN A 95 7.01 -20.22 2.52
N THR A 96 7.04 -21.55 2.53
CA THR A 96 6.73 -22.38 1.37
C THR A 96 5.22 -22.44 1.13
N GLU A 97 4.78 -22.99 0.00
CA GLU A 97 3.35 -23.16 -0.29
C GLU A 97 2.66 -24.13 0.68
N GLU A 98 3.36 -25.17 1.14
CA GLU A 98 2.88 -26.14 2.13
C GLU A 98 2.69 -25.47 3.50
N GLU A 99 3.71 -24.74 3.97
CA GLU A 99 3.67 -24.00 5.23
C GLU A 99 2.54 -22.95 5.22
N ALA A 100 2.34 -22.32 4.06
CA ALA A 100 1.28 -21.36 3.88
C ALA A 100 -0.12 -21.98 3.94
N ARG A 101 -0.34 -23.11 3.27
CA ARG A 101 -1.60 -23.88 3.36
C ARG A 101 -1.89 -24.31 4.80
N ALA A 102 -0.88 -24.78 5.52
CA ALA A 102 -1.01 -25.13 6.94
C ALA A 102 -1.34 -23.91 7.81
N SER A 103 -0.80 -22.73 7.47
CA SER A 103 -1.09 -21.46 8.14
C SER A 103 -2.54 -21.00 7.91
N VAL A 104 -3.07 -21.14 6.69
CA VAL A 104 -4.48 -20.83 6.37
C VAL A 104 -5.42 -21.62 7.29
N SER A 105 -5.25 -22.94 7.35
CA SER A 105 -6.10 -23.81 8.17
C SER A 105 -6.00 -23.48 9.67
N TRP A 106 -4.82 -23.13 10.16
CA TRP A 106 -4.59 -22.83 11.57
C TRP A 106 -5.08 -21.44 11.98
N LEU A 107 -4.87 -20.41 11.15
CA LEU A 107 -5.40 -19.07 11.42
C LEU A 107 -6.93 -19.05 11.33
N ALA A 108 -7.53 -19.89 10.49
CA ALA A 108 -8.98 -20.07 10.43
C ALA A 108 -9.57 -20.68 11.71
N SER A 109 -8.80 -21.45 12.48
CA SER A 109 -9.26 -21.98 13.77
C SER A 109 -9.09 -20.99 14.94
N CYS A 110 -8.42 -19.86 14.74
CA CYS A 110 -8.23 -18.85 15.77
C CYS A 110 -9.48 -17.96 15.89
N GLU A 111 -9.89 -17.68 17.13
CA GLU A 111 -11.01 -16.75 17.37
C GLU A 111 -10.61 -15.29 17.03
N PRO A 112 -11.54 -14.48 16.50
CA PRO A 112 -11.28 -13.07 16.23
C PRO A 112 -10.89 -12.32 17.52
N SER A 113 -9.66 -11.82 17.54
CA SER A 113 -9.08 -11.08 18.66
C SER A 113 -8.15 -9.95 18.19
N PRO A 114 -7.88 -8.95 19.05
CA PRO A 114 -6.86 -7.93 18.78
C PRO A 114 -5.49 -8.53 18.44
N SER A 115 -5.10 -9.63 19.08
CA SER A 115 -3.86 -10.35 18.83
C SER A 115 -3.79 -10.96 17.42
N LEU A 116 -4.87 -11.62 16.98
CA LEU A 116 -4.96 -12.16 15.62
C LEU A 116 -4.95 -11.04 14.57
N PHE A 117 -5.64 -9.93 14.83
CA PHE A 117 -5.61 -8.76 13.95
C PHE A 117 -4.21 -8.14 13.87
N PHE A 118 -3.53 -8.01 15.01
CA PHE A 118 -2.15 -7.53 15.08
C PHE A 118 -1.20 -8.43 14.30
N HIS A 119 -1.34 -9.76 14.41
CA HIS A 119 -0.60 -10.73 13.61
C HIS A 119 -0.75 -10.48 12.11
N CYS A 120 -1.98 -10.31 11.60
CA CYS A 120 -2.22 -10.02 10.19
C CYS A 120 -1.57 -8.70 9.73
N ILE A 121 -1.67 -7.64 10.53
CA ILE A 121 -1.07 -6.34 10.21
C ILE A 121 0.46 -6.42 10.15
N VAL A 122 1.07 -7.10 11.12
CA VAL A 122 2.52 -7.25 11.20
C VAL A 122 3.06 -7.99 9.99
N ASP A 123 2.43 -9.10 9.63
CA ASP A 123 2.86 -9.90 8.48
C ASP A 123 2.74 -9.10 7.16
N LEU A 124 1.65 -8.34 6.98
CA LEU A 124 1.48 -7.46 5.83
C LEU A 124 2.52 -6.33 5.78
N ALA A 125 2.83 -5.73 6.92
CA ALA A 125 3.83 -4.67 6.99
C ALA A 125 5.25 -5.18 6.73
N ALA A 126 5.56 -6.42 7.15
CA ALA A 126 6.81 -7.07 6.79
C ALA A 126 6.91 -7.24 5.26
N ILE A 127 5.84 -7.70 4.60
CA ILE A 127 5.75 -7.78 3.13
C ILE A 127 5.98 -6.40 2.50
N ALA A 128 5.26 -5.38 2.98
CA ALA A 128 5.38 -4.02 2.45
C ALA A 128 6.80 -3.46 2.59
N GLN A 129 7.46 -3.70 3.73
CA GLN A 129 8.84 -3.28 3.93
C GLN A 129 9.80 -3.97 2.97
N ASP A 130 9.64 -5.28 2.75
CA ASP A 130 10.49 -6.03 1.80
C ASP A 130 10.28 -5.55 0.36
N ILE A 131 9.06 -5.15 -0.01
CA ILE A 131 8.75 -4.49 -1.28
C ILE A 131 9.52 -3.17 -1.40
N VAL A 132 9.49 -2.30 -0.39
CA VAL A 132 10.23 -1.03 -0.41
C VAL A 132 11.73 -1.30 -0.60
N SER A 133 12.30 -2.21 0.18
CA SER A 133 13.73 -2.51 0.13
C SER A 133 14.16 -3.09 -1.22
N ASN A 134 13.36 -3.96 -1.85
CA ASN A 134 13.75 -4.65 -3.08
C ASN A 134 13.36 -3.90 -4.36
N VAL A 135 12.14 -3.34 -4.43
CA VAL A 135 11.61 -2.69 -5.64
C VAL A 135 12.10 -1.25 -5.77
N TYR A 136 12.40 -0.57 -4.66
CA TYR A 136 12.85 0.82 -4.63
C TYR A 136 14.33 1.00 -4.26
N SER A 137 15.13 -0.08 -4.26
CA SER A 137 16.58 0.03 -4.09
C SER A 137 17.22 0.80 -5.26
N PHE A 138 18.26 1.58 -4.95
CA PHE A 138 19.02 2.35 -5.94
C PHE A 138 19.50 1.49 -7.12
N GLN A 139 19.97 0.27 -6.83
CA GLN A 139 20.40 -0.70 -7.84
C GLN A 139 19.24 -1.20 -8.72
N ALA A 140 18.04 -1.41 -8.16
CA ALA A 140 16.88 -1.86 -8.92
C ALA A 140 16.33 -0.79 -9.88
N LEU A 141 16.52 0.50 -9.57
CA LEU A 141 16.12 1.59 -10.45
C LEU A 141 17.05 1.75 -11.67
N HIS A 142 18.34 1.43 -11.51
CA HIS A 142 19.36 1.56 -12.54
C HIS A 142 19.56 0.29 -13.37
N ASP A 143 19.41 -0.91 -12.78
CA ASP A 143 19.58 -2.19 -13.47
C ASP A 143 18.26 -2.78 -13.96
N CYS A 144 18.17 -2.95 -15.29
CA CYS A 144 17.36 -3.94 -16.01
C CYS A 144 15.91 -4.12 -15.52
N GLY A 145 14.94 -3.59 -16.28
CA GLY A 145 13.49 -3.76 -16.03
C GLY A 145 13.07 -5.18 -15.62
N ASN A 146 13.75 -6.23 -16.10
CA ASN A 146 13.54 -7.62 -15.70
C ASN A 146 13.59 -7.87 -14.17
N ARG A 147 14.48 -7.21 -13.41
CA ARG A 147 14.56 -7.39 -11.94
C ARG A 147 13.34 -6.81 -11.23
N ILE A 148 12.87 -5.65 -11.65
CA ILE A 148 11.65 -5.03 -11.14
C ILE A 148 10.44 -5.92 -11.47
N GLU A 149 10.36 -6.43 -12.69
CA GLU A 149 9.25 -7.29 -13.12
C GLU A 149 9.20 -8.61 -12.34
N GLN A 150 10.36 -9.25 -12.11
CA GLN A 150 10.48 -10.44 -11.28
C GLN A 150 10.09 -10.15 -9.82
N GLY A 151 10.55 -9.02 -9.27
CA GLY A 151 10.15 -8.55 -7.95
C GLY A 151 8.63 -8.39 -7.85
N ILE A 152 8.02 -7.70 -8.80
CA ILE A 152 6.56 -7.50 -8.83
C ILE A 152 5.79 -8.82 -8.90
N ARG A 153 6.25 -9.78 -9.72
CA ARG A 153 5.63 -11.12 -9.78
C ARG A 153 5.74 -11.88 -8.47
N LYS A 154 6.95 -11.90 -7.88
CA LYS A 154 7.21 -12.52 -6.57
C LYS A 154 6.28 -11.96 -5.51
N TYR A 155 6.28 -10.64 -5.32
CA TYR A 155 5.50 -10.01 -4.25
C TYR A 155 3.99 -10.05 -4.51
N SER A 156 3.54 -10.05 -5.77
CA SER A 156 2.13 -10.31 -6.08
C SER A 156 1.71 -11.70 -5.59
N GLY A 157 2.54 -12.73 -5.82
CA GLY A 157 2.31 -14.07 -5.29
C GLY A 157 2.29 -14.13 -3.77
N VAL A 158 3.24 -13.46 -3.11
CA VAL A 158 3.31 -13.36 -1.64
C VAL A 158 2.07 -12.65 -1.07
N LEU A 159 1.61 -11.57 -1.70
CA LEU A 159 0.40 -10.85 -1.26
C LEU A 159 -0.87 -11.69 -1.41
N ASN A 160 -0.99 -12.46 -2.49
CA ASN A 160 -2.10 -13.40 -2.66
C ASN A 160 -2.07 -14.50 -1.59
N ASN A 161 -0.89 -14.99 -1.24
CA ASN A 161 -0.70 -15.96 -0.18
C ASN A 161 -0.99 -15.38 1.22
N TRP A 162 -0.66 -14.11 1.45
CA TRP A 162 -1.05 -13.43 2.68
C TRP A 162 -2.57 -13.26 2.75
N LEU A 163 -3.19 -12.87 1.64
CA LEU A 163 -4.63 -12.64 1.55
C LEU A 163 -5.43 -13.92 1.85
N SER A 164 -4.98 -15.09 1.37
CA SER A 164 -5.64 -16.37 1.64
C SER A 164 -5.59 -16.79 3.12
N LYS A 165 -4.65 -16.22 3.90
CA LYS A 165 -4.51 -16.47 5.34
C LYS A 165 -5.36 -15.56 6.21
N VAL A 166 -5.93 -14.49 5.64
CA VAL A 166 -6.79 -13.57 6.40
C VAL A 166 -8.04 -14.33 6.85
N PRO A 167 -8.30 -14.44 8.18
CA PRO A 167 -9.47 -15.15 8.69
C PRO A 167 -10.78 -14.55 8.17
N GLU A 168 -11.81 -15.38 8.06
CA GLU A 168 -13.12 -14.98 7.54
C GLU A 168 -13.72 -13.75 8.25
N ALA A 169 -13.52 -13.66 9.57
CA ALA A 169 -13.97 -12.51 10.36
C ALA A 169 -13.36 -11.18 9.89
N TYR A 170 -12.18 -11.19 9.29
CA TYR A 170 -11.43 -10.02 8.82
C TYR A 170 -11.39 -9.88 7.30
N ARG A 171 -12.06 -10.77 6.56
CA ARG A 171 -12.12 -10.74 5.10
C ARG A 171 -12.82 -9.47 4.62
N PHE A 172 -12.24 -8.82 3.62
CA PHE A 172 -12.69 -7.54 3.05
C PHE A 172 -12.88 -7.58 1.53
N ILE A 173 -12.74 -8.76 0.91
CA ILE A 173 -12.87 -9.00 -0.53
C ILE A 173 -14.03 -9.98 -0.75
N SER A 174 -14.77 -9.86 -1.83
CA SER A 174 -15.87 -10.77 -2.19
C SER A 174 -15.41 -12.22 -2.39
N VAL A 175 -16.28 -13.20 -2.08
CA VAL A 175 -16.00 -14.64 -2.28
C VAL A 175 -15.79 -14.97 -3.75
N ASN A 176 -16.43 -14.20 -4.64
CA ASN A 176 -16.49 -14.46 -6.08
C ASN A 176 -15.60 -13.50 -6.91
N GLY A 177 -14.73 -12.69 -6.29
CA GLY A 177 -13.78 -11.86 -7.05
C GLY A 177 -13.08 -10.75 -6.25
N ASP A 178 -12.14 -10.05 -6.90
CA ASP A 178 -11.22 -9.04 -6.34
C ASP A 178 -11.88 -7.73 -5.82
N GLN A 179 -13.20 -7.66 -5.78
CA GLN A 179 -13.92 -6.45 -5.37
C GLN A 179 -14.00 -6.34 -3.85
N VAL A 180 -13.84 -5.11 -3.36
CA VAL A 180 -14.01 -4.78 -1.95
C VAL A 180 -15.43 -5.10 -1.51
N ASN A 181 -15.57 -5.90 -0.47
CA ASN A 181 -16.84 -6.19 0.17
C ASN A 181 -16.68 -6.02 1.68
N ILE A 182 -17.12 -4.86 2.17
CA ILE A 182 -17.16 -4.53 3.59
C ILE A 182 -18.64 -4.34 3.95
N PRO A 183 -19.26 -5.30 4.64
CA PRO A 183 -20.66 -5.20 5.04
C PRO A 183 -20.95 -3.92 5.81
N CYS A 184 -22.02 -3.23 5.45
CA CYS A 184 -22.42 -1.95 6.03
C CYS A 184 -23.20 -2.08 7.35
N ASP A 185 -23.56 -3.29 7.75
CA ASP A 185 -24.42 -3.50 8.92
C ASP A 185 -23.68 -3.19 10.21
N ASP A 186 -24.27 -2.34 11.06
CA ASP A 186 -23.70 -1.88 12.33
C ASP A 186 -23.45 -3.02 13.33
N ASN A 187 -24.12 -4.17 13.15
CA ASN A 187 -23.92 -5.38 13.96
C ASN A 187 -22.72 -6.25 13.50
N THR A 188 -22.05 -5.87 12.41
CA THR A 188 -20.91 -6.64 11.88
C THR A 188 -19.70 -6.44 12.78
N ARG A 189 -19.41 -7.45 13.63
CA ARG A 189 -18.18 -7.50 14.40
C ARG A 189 -16.96 -7.34 13.48
N CYS A 190 -15.92 -6.71 14.01
CA CYS A 190 -14.63 -6.56 13.34
C CYS A 190 -14.62 -5.67 12.07
N ARG A 191 -15.62 -4.79 11.90
CA ARG A 191 -15.71 -3.87 10.75
C ARG A 191 -14.48 -2.95 10.64
N ARG A 192 -14.01 -2.42 11.77
CA ARG A 192 -12.81 -1.58 11.84
C ARG A 192 -11.57 -2.33 11.36
N GLU A 193 -11.42 -3.58 11.77
CA GLU A 193 -10.31 -4.45 11.40
C GLU A 193 -10.32 -4.74 9.89
N ARG A 194 -11.50 -5.04 9.32
CA ARG A 194 -11.68 -5.20 7.87
C ARG A 194 -11.26 -3.96 7.09
N VAL A 195 -11.77 -2.80 7.49
CA VAL A 195 -11.43 -1.51 6.84
C VAL A 195 -9.93 -1.24 6.96
N SER A 196 -9.34 -1.43 8.15
CA SER A 196 -7.91 -1.20 8.37
C SER A 196 -7.04 -2.16 7.56
N LEU A 197 -7.39 -3.45 7.47
CA LEU A 197 -6.65 -4.40 6.62
C LEU A 197 -6.79 -4.07 5.14
N ALA A 198 -7.99 -3.72 4.68
CA ALA A 198 -8.23 -3.33 3.30
C ALA A 198 -7.38 -2.12 2.89
N LEU A 199 -7.40 -1.05 3.70
CA LEU A 199 -6.58 0.15 3.46
C LEU A 199 -5.09 -0.18 3.37
N ARG A 200 -4.58 -1.00 4.29
CA ARG A 200 -3.17 -1.42 4.30
C ARG A 200 -2.83 -2.31 3.11
N TYR A 201 -3.69 -3.28 2.78
CA TYR A 201 -3.48 -4.21 1.68
C TYR A 201 -3.43 -3.47 0.34
N TYR A 202 -4.44 -2.66 0.03
CA TYR A 202 -4.47 -1.91 -1.21
C TYR A 202 -3.36 -0.85 -1.26
N SER A 203 -2.98 -0.24 -0.14
CA SER A 203 -1.78 0.62 -0.06
C SER A 203 -0.51 -0.14 -0.48
N THR A 204 -0.33 -1.37 -0.01
CA THR A 204 0.81 -2.22 -0.39
C THR A 204 0.75 -2.63 -1.86
N CYS A 205 -0.42 -2.93 -2.41
CA CYS A 205 -0.60 -3.20 -3.84
C CYS A 205 -0.27 -1.98 -4.71
N ILE A 206 -0.72 -0.78 -4.30
CA ILE A 206 -0.35 0.48 -4.97
C ILE A 206 1.16 0.66 -4.94
N MET A 207 1.78 0.47 -3.77
CA MET A 207 3.24 0.58 -3.60
C MET A 207 4.00 -0.40 -4.50
N LEU A 208 3.53 -1.64 -4.64
CA LEU A 208 4.16 -2.64 -5.50
C LEU A 208 4.12 -2.26 -6.98
N CYS A 209 2.96 -1.77 -7.44
CA CYS A 209 2.71 -1.54 -8.86
C CYS A 209 3.03 -0.11 -9.34
N ARG A 210 3.26 0.84 -8.41
CA ARG A 210 3.54 2.25 -8.72
C ARG A 210 4.72 2.50 -9.67
N PRO A 211 5.84 1.76 -9.66
CA PRO A 211 6.94 1.96 -10.61
C PRO A 211 6.50 1.81 -12.08
N CYS A 212 5.42 1.08 -12.34
CA CYS A 212 4.88 0.91 -13.69
C CYS A 212 4.02 2.11 -14.13
N LEU A 213 3.40 2.85 -13.21
CA LEU A 213 2.65 4.08 -13.52
C LEU A 213 3.58 5.26 -13.88
N THR A 214 4.67 5.43 -13.15
CA THR A 214 5.60 6.56 -13.36
C THR A 214 6.46 6.40 -14.61
N ARG A 215 6.69 5.16 -15.07
CA ARG A 215 7.47 4.88 -16.29
C ARG A 215 6.63 4.80 -17.55
N ALA A 216 5.31 4.59 -17.43
CA ALA A 216 4.38 4.66 -18.56
C ALA A 216 4.17 6.10 -19.06
N SER A 217 4.37 7.09 -18.19
CA SER A 217 4.22 8.52 -18.49
C SER A 217 5.50 9.20 -18.99
N SER A 218 6.64 8.51 -18.98
CA SER A 218 7.83 8.98 -19.67
C SER A 218 7.74 8.56 -21.13
N PRO A 219 7.68 9.49 -22.10
CA PRO A 219 7.92 9.15 -23.49
C PRO A 219 9.25 8.41 -23.53
N GLN A 220 9.31 7.24 -24.16
CA GLN A 220 10.60 6.70 -24.55
C GLN A 220 11.29 7.82 -25.31
N ARG A 221 12.36 8.37 -24.74
CA ARG A 221 13.26 9.26 -25.47
C ARG A 221 13.58 8.49 -26.75
N PRO A 222 13.24 9.01 -27.95
CA PRO A 222 13.70 8.38 -29.16
C PRO A 222 15.20 8.27 -28.99
N GLN A 223 15.73 7.04 -28.97
CA GLN A 223 17.15 6.88 -29.21
C GLN A 223 17.39 7.64 -30.51
N SER A 224 18.29 8.61 -30.45
CA SER A 224 18.66 9.50 -31.54
C SER A 224 18.66 8.72 -32.86
N PRO A 225 17.99 9.20 -33.91
CA PRO A 225 18.07 8.58 -35.21
C PRO A 225 19.42 8.98 -35.81
N ASP A 226 20.51 8.35 -35.35
CA ASP A 226 21.71 8.28 -36.17
C ASP A 226 21.45 7.21 -37.25
N PRO A 227 21.22 7.61 -38.52
CA PRO A 227 20.80 6.68 -39.56
C PRO A 227 21.94 5.73 -40.02
N ALA A 228 23.11 5.80 -39.39
CA ALA A 228 24.29 5.05 -39.81
C ALA A 228 24.47 3.69 -39.12
N ASN A 229 23.79 3.40 -38.00
CA ASN A 229 24.02 2.18 -37.21
C ASN A 229 22.80 1.24 -37.10
N ALA A 230 21.75 1.45 -37.91
CA ALA A 230 20.48 0.71 -37.81
C ALA A 230 20.51 -0.76 -38.32
N GLN A 231 21.66 -1.28 -38.76
CA GLN A 231 21.73 -2.59 -39.43
C GLN A 231 22.03 -3.79 -38.50
N HIS A 232 22.20 -3.58 -37.19
CA HIS A 232 22.45 -4.68 -36.23
C HIS A 232 21.45 -4.77 -35.08
N SER A 233 20.20 -4.33 -35.30
CA SER A 233 19.11 -4.55 -34.34
C SER A 233 18.63 -6.01 -34.42
N HIS A 234 19.13 -6.88 -33.52
CA HIS A 234 18.67 -8.26 -33.45
C HIS A 234 17.14 -8.36 -33.21
N PRO A 235 16.41 -9.26 -33.91
CA PRO A 235 14.96 -9.41 -33.80
C PRO A 235 14.45 -9.79 -32.39
N SER A 236 15.32 -10.31 -31.52
CA SER A 236 15.01 -10.64 -30.12
C SER A 236 14.76 -9.41 -29.22
N SER A 237 15.27 -8.23 -29.60
CA SER A 237 15.13 -7.00 -28.81
C SER A 237 13.73 -6.37 -28.88
N LEU A 238 13.06 -6.47 -30.03
CA LEU A 238 11.72 -5.94 -30.29
C LEU A 238 10.63 -6.74 -29.53
N HIS A 239 10.72 -8.07 -29.55
CA HIS A 239 9.78 -8.94 -28.84
C HIS A 239 9.82 -8.72 -27.31
N ASN A 240 11.03 -8.54 -26.77
CA ASN A 240 11.23 -8.26 -25.35
C ASN A 240 10.76 -6.84 -24.96
N SER A 241 10.78 -5.88 -25.88
CA SER A 241 10.20 -4.54 -25.65
C SER A 241 8.68 -4.58 -25.52
N SER A 242 8.00 -5.30 -26.42
CA SER A 242 6.54 -5.44 -26.43
C SER A 242 6.00 -6.16 -25.17
N SER A 243 6.63 -7.28 -24.77
CA SER A 243 6.24 -8.02 -23.56
C SER A 243 6.37 -7.17 -22.29
N ARG A 244 7.45 -6.38 -22.17
CA ARG A 244 7.66 -5.47 -21.03
C ARG A 244 6.67 -4.31 -21.02
N ALA A 245 6.33 -3.75 -22.19
CA ALA A 245 5.31 -2.71 -22.29
C ALA A 245 3.93 -3.24 -21.87
N HIS A 246 3.56 -4.45 -22.32
CA HIS A 246 2.34 -5.12 -21.87
C HIS A 246 2.35 -5.34 -20.36
N PHE A 247 3.43 -5.92 -19.80
CA PHE A 247 3.53 -6.17 -18.36
C PHE A 247 3.36 -4.87 -17.56
N ARG A 248 4.05 -3.80 -17.95
CA ARG A 248 3.92 -2.47 -17.30
C ARG A 248 2.50 -1.93 -17.38
N SER A 249 1.84 -2.05 -18.52
CA SER A 249 0.45 -1.65 -18.69
C SER A 249 -0.48 -2.44 -17.77
N THR A 250 -0.30 -3.76 -17.67
CA THR A 250 -1.05 -4.62 -16.74
C THR A 250 -0.84 -4.19 -15.28
N MET A 251 0.40 -3.95 -14.86
CA MET A 251 0.70 -3.54 -13.48
C MET A 251 0.22 -2.12 -13.18
N ALA A 252 0.31 -1.19 -14.14
CA ALA A 252 -0.29 0.12 -14.04
C ALA A 252 -1.81 0.02 -13.78
N LEU A 253 -2.51 -0.81 -14.54
CA LEU A 253 -3.94 -1.05 -14.34
C LEU A 253 -4.24 -1.67 -12.97
N MET A 254 -3.42 -2.62 -12.50
CA MET A 254 -3.55 -3.18 -11.14
C MET A 254 -3.33 -2.11 -10.06
N CYS A 255 -2.41 -1.17 -10.28
CA CYS A 255 -2.20 -0.04 -9.38
C CYS A 255 -3.45 0.85 -9.28
N VAL A 256 -4.07 1.17 -10.43
CA VAL A 256 -5.30 1.97 -10.49
C VAL A 256 -6.48 1.25 -9.86
N ARG A 257 -6.65 -0.04 -10.15
CA ARG A 257 -7.69 -0.88 -9.51
C ARG A 257 -7.52 -0.90 -8.00
N SER A 258 -6.29 -1.06 -7.51
CA SER A 258 -5.99 -1.02 -6.08
C SER A 258 -6.29 0.35 -5.46
N ALA A 259 -5.97 1.45 -6.17
CA ALA A 259 -6.32 2.80 -5.74
C ALA A 259 -7.83 3.02 -5.64
N ARG A 260 -8.60 2.56 -6.63
CA ARG A 260 -10.07 2.59 -6.60
C ARG A 260 -10.60 1.76 -5.43
N SER A 261 -10.14 0.53 -5.25
CA SER A 261 -10.51 -0.33 -4.12
C SER A 261 -10.21 0.31 -2.76
N LEU A 262 -9.08 1.00 -2.63
CA LEU A 262 -8.75 1.75 -1.41
C LEU A 262 -9.79 2.86 -1.15
N LEU A 263 -10.17 3.63 -2.16
CA LEU A 263 -11.20 4.68 -2.03
C LEU A 263 -12.61 4.10 -1.80
N LEU A 264 -12.91 2.92 -2.34
CA LEU A 264 -14.16 2.20 -2.07
C LEU A 264 -14.31 1.78 -0.60
N CYS A 265 -13.22 1.66 0.15
CA CYS A 265 -13.28 1.39 1.60
C CYS A 265 -13.88 2.56 2.39
N LEU A 266 -13.88 3.78 1.83
CA LEU A 266 -14.49 4.95 2.45
C LEU A 266 -15.98 5.03 2.14
N PRO A 267 -16.83 5.55 3.04
CA PRO A 267 -18.21 5.88 2.73
C PRO A 267 -18.34 6.85 1.55
N GLN A 268 -19.50 6.82 0.87
CA GLN A 268 -19.78 7.74 -0.23
C GLN A 268 -19.84 9.19 0.25
N THR A 269 -20.49 9.42 1.40
CA THR A 269 -20.59 10.73 2.04
C THR A 269 -19.49 10.88 3.10
N PRO A 270 -18.65 11.92 3.02
CA PRO A 270 -17.64 12.20 4.04
C PRO A 270 -18.25 12.33 5.44
N ASN A 271 -17.63 11.65 6.41
CA ASN A 271 -18.05 11.69 7.82
C ASN A 271 -16.83 11.53 8.72
N ILE A 272 -16.53 12.56 9.51
CA ILE A 272 -15.38 12.59 10.44
C ILE A 272 -15.55 11.54 11.55
N MET A 273 -16.75 11.37 12.09
CA MET A 273 -17.02 10.37 13.14
C MET A 273 -16.72 8.97 12.62
N TRP A 274 -17.12 8.67 11.38
CA TRP A 274 -16.80 7.38 10.75
C TRP A 274 -15.29 7.17 10.61
N ILE A 275 -14.53 8.19 10.16
CA ILE A 275 -13.05 8.11 10.10
C ILE A 275 -12.48 7.73 11.46
N THR A 276 -12.88 8.44 12.52
CA THR A 276 -12.33 8.24 13.86
C THR A 276 -12.65 6.85 14.42
N ALA A 277 -13.83 6.31 14.11
CA ALA A 277 -14.27 5.02 14.61
C ALA A 277 -13.72 3.83 13.79
N MET A 278 -13.63 3.97 12.47
CA MET A 278 -13.42 2.83 11.55
C MET A 278 -12.02 2.77 10.93
N THR A 279 -11.24 3.84 11.00
CA THR A 279 -9.94 3.91 10.30
C THR A 279 -8.80 4.23 11.27
N PRO A 280 -7.53 3.98 10.88
CA PRO A 280 -6.39 4.64 11.52
C PRO A 280 -6.41 6.14 11.14
N TRP A 281 -7.28 6.90 11.80
CA TRP A 281 -7.63 8.28 11.42
C TRP A 281 -6.43 9.21 11.25
N TRP A 282 -5.38 9.02 12.06
CA TRP A 282 -4.18 9.85 12.05
C TRP A 282 -3.33 9.72 10.78
N CYS A 283 -3.47 8.64 10.01
CA CYS A 283 -2.80 8.44 8.72
C CYS A 283 -3.75 8.33 7.54
N ILE A 284 -5.05 8.61 7.72
CA ILE A 284 -6.03 8.43 6.63
C ILE A 284 -5.75 9.33 5.43
N LEU A 285 -5.24 10.55 5.67
CA LEU A 285 -4.81 11.47 4.61
C LEU A 285 -3.76 10.83 3.70
N TYR A 286 -2.81 10.06 4.25
CA TYR A 286 -1.81 9.37 3.45
C TYR A 286 -2.44 8.35 2.51
N TYR A 287 -3.36 7.51 3.00
CA TYR A 287 -4.04 6.52 2.17
C TYR A 287 -4.85 7.17 1.05
N ILE A 288 -5.62 8.22 1.36
CA ILE A 288 -6.40 8.98 0.38
C ILE A 288 -5.46 9.59 -0.67
N MET A 289 -4.39 10.26 -0.24
CA MET A 289 -3.43 10.90 -1.16
C MET A 289 -2.70 9.89 -2.03
N GLN A 290 -2.33 8.73 -1.48
CA GLN A 290 -1.67 7.66 -2.21
C GLN A 290 -2.55 7.14 -3.35
N ALA A 291 -3.83 6.87 -3.08
CA ALA A 291 -4.79 6.42 -4.09
C ALA A 291 -5.12 7.53 -5.11
N THR A 292 -5.40 8.75 -4.63
CA THR A 292 -5.71 9.93 -5.46
C THR A 292 -4.57 10.21 -6.44
N THR A 293 -3.32 10.16 -5.98
CA THR A 293 -2.15 10.40 -6.82
C THR A 293 -2.01 9.31 -7.89
N ALA A 294 -2.21 8.04 -7.55
CA ALA A 294 -2.16 6.94 -8.52
C ALA A 294 -3.21 7.12 -9.63
N ILE A 295 -4.43 7.52 -9.27
CA ILE A 295 -5.51 7.81 -10.22
C ILE A 295 -5.17 9.02 -11.09
N LEU A 296 -4.72 10.13 -10.50
CA LEU A 296 -4.35 11.33 -11.26
C LEU A 296 -3.18 11.06 -12.23
N CYS A 297 -2.19 10.26 -11.81
CA CYS A 297 -1.10 9.83 -12.70
C CYS A 297 -1.66 9.03 -13.89
N HIS A 298 -2.58 8.10 -13.64
CA HIS A 298 -3.20 7.33 -14.70
C HIS A 298 -4.00 8.20 -15.68
N LEU A 299 -4.86 9.10 -15.16
CA LEU A 299 -5.62 10.04 -15.98
C LEU A 299 -4.71 10.96 -16.79
N SER A 300 -3.58 11.39 -16.23
CA SER A 300 -2.61 12.23 -16.95
C SER A 300 -1.88 11.51 -18.09
N SER A 301 -1.76 10.18 -17.99
CA SER A 301 -1.15 9.33 -19.03
C SER A 301 -2.16 8.84 -20.07
N TRP A 302 -3.43 9.18 -19.89
CA TRP A 302 -4.49 8.76 -20.78
C TRP A 302 -4.34 9.47 -22.14
N PRO A 303 -4.39 8.74 -23.27
CA PRO A 303 -4.26 9.36 -24.57
C PRO A 303 -5.41 10.36 -24.79
N PRO A 304 -5.13 11.58 -25.30
CA PRO A 304 -6.19 12.47 -25.73
C PRO A 304 -6.99 11.74 -26.81
N GLY A 305 -8.27 11.51 -26.56
CA GLY A 305 -9.08 10.66 -27.44
C GLY A 305 -9.11 11.22 -28.87
N PRO A 306 -9.07 10.35 -29.91
CA PRO A 306 -9.54 10.77 -31.22
C PRO A 306 -11.02 11.16 -31.08
N SER A 307 -11.47 12.10 -31.89
CA SER A 307 -12.84 12.64 -31.97
C SER A 307 -13.91 11.62 -32.40
N GLY A 308 -13.72 10.33 -32.11
CA GLY A 308 -14.65 9.23 -32.34
C GLY A 308 -14.87 8.45 -31.04
N HIS A 309 -16.12 8.06 -30.81
CA HIS A 309 -16.59 7.37 -29.60
C HIS A 309 -15.57 6.33 -29.10
N PRO A 310 -15.01 6.50 -27.87
CA PRO A 310 -14.11 5.51 -27.30
C PRO A 310 -14.84 4.16 -27.17
N PRO A 311 -14.15 3.03 -27.32
CA PRO A 311 -14.77 1.72 -27.16
C PRO A 311 -15.42 1.60 -25.77
N ALA A 312 -16.60 0.98 -25.69
CA ALA A 312 -17.45 1.00 -24.48
C ALA A 312 -16.73 0.62 -23.17
N ARG A 313 -15.75 -0.28 -23.22
CA ARG A 313 -14.94 -0.68 -22.04
C ARG A 313 -14.04 0.45 -21.50
N VAL A 314 -13.52 1.27 -22.40
CA VAL A 314 -12.65 2.42 -22.10
C VAL A 314 -13.48 3.56 -21.49
N PHE A 315 -14.71 3.73 -21.98
CA PHE A 315 -15.68 4.68 -21.42
C PHE A 315 -16.13 4.28 -20.00
N SER A 316 -16.50 3.02 -19.78
CA SER A 316 -16.89 2.52 -18.45
C SER A 316 -15.75 2.62 -17.41
N ASP A 317 -14.49 2.48 -17.84
CA ASP A 317 -13.35 2.58 -16.93
C ASP A 317 -13.08 4.04 -16.52
N LEU A 318 -13.32 4.99 -17.44
CA LEU A 318 -13.22 6.43 -17.17
C LEU A 318 -14.33 6.89 -16.21
N GLU A 319 -15.59 6.49 -16.44
CA GLU A 319 -16.71 6.83 -15.54
C GLU A 319 -16.49 6.33 -14.11
N VAL A 320 -16.03 5.08 -13.96
CA VAL A 320 -15.69 4.53 -12.65
C VAL A 320 -14.55 5.32 -12.01
N THR A 321 -13.52 5.70 -12.79
CA THR A 321 -12.41 6.51 -12.28
C THR A 321 -12.85 7.90 -11.86
N ASP A 322 -13.74 8.53 -12.64
CA ASP A 322 -14.31 9.84 -12.37
C ASP A 322 -15.04 9.86 -11.02
N ARG A 323 -15.93 8.88 -10.81
CA ARG A 323 -16.64 8.75 -9.53
C ARG A 323 -15.68 8.61 -8.35
N GLU A 324 -14.65 7.77 -8.46
CA GLU A 324 -13.72 7.56 -7.35
C GLU A 324 -12.81 8.79 -7.11
N ILE A 325 -12.36 9.49 -8.15
CA ILE A 325 -11.56 10.72 -7.95
C ILE A 325 -12.40 11.82 -7.31
N LYS A 326 -13.66 12.01 -7.74
CA LYS A 326 -14.59 12.98 -7.13
C LYS A 326 -14.85 12.66 -5.67
N LYS A 327 -15.06 11.38 -5.35
CA LYS A 327 -15.17 10.92 -3.96
C LYS A 327 -13.94 11.31 -3.14
N ALA A 328 -12.73 11.08 -3.65
CA ALA A 328 -11.51 11.49 -2.96
C ALA A 328 -11.44 13.01 -2.75
N MET A 329 -11.82 13.82 -3.75
CA MET A 329 -11.88 15.27 -3.64
C MET A 329 -12.86 15.72 -2.55
N CYS A 330 -14.06 15.13 -2.48
CA CYS A 330 -15.04 15.40 -1.43
C CYS A 330 -14.50 15.06 -0.03
N TRP A 331 -13.80 13.94 0.13
CA TRP A 331 -13.15 13.58 1.40
C TRP A 331 -12.05 14.56 1.79
N LEU A 332 -11.15 14.91 0.87
CA LEU A 332 -10.07 15.88 1.12
C LEU A 332 -10.62 17.26 1.51
N HIS A 333 -11.67 17.72 0.81
CA HIS A 333 -12.36 18.96 1.13
C HIS A 333 -13.00 18.92 2.53
N HIS A 334 -13.73 17.85 2.84
CA HIS A 334 -14.36 17.71 4.15
C HIS A 334 -13.35 17.63 5.30
N MET A 335 -12.23 16.92 5.11
CA MET A 335 -11.16 16.84 6.11
C MET A 335 -10.43 18.17 6.30
N ALA A 336 -10.42 19.05 5.31
CA ALA A 336 -9.74 20.35 5.36
C ALA A 336 -10.29 21.29 6.43
N TYR A 337 -11.55 21.12 6.86
CA TYR A 337 -12.11 21.88 7.97
C TYR A 337 -11.44 21.56 9.32
N THR A 338 -10.89 20.35 9.46
CA THR A 338 -10.23 19.89 10.68
C THR A 338 -8.71 19.87 10.58
N ASP A 339 -8.16 19.70 9.38
CA ASP A 339 -6.73 19.54 9.14
C ASP A 339 -6.24 20.40 7.95
N PRO A 340 -5.36 21.40 8.19
CA PRO A 340 -4.79 22.22 7.12
C PRO A 340 -4.01 21.43 6.07
N ALA A 341 -3.44 20.27 6.42
CA ALA A 341 -2.72 19.44 5.44
C ALA A 341 -3.68 18.87 4.38
N SER A 342 -4.86 18.44 4.79
CA SER A 342 -5.96 18.02 3.91
C SER A 342 -6.41 19.14 2.97
N GLY A 343 -6.48 20.39 3.45
CA GLY A 343 -6.77 21.55 2.60
C GLY A 343 -5.69 21.87 1.56
N ARG A 344 -4.41 21.65 1.88
CA ARG A 344 -3.31 21.75 0.89
C ARG A 344 -3.40 20.62 -0.15
N ALA A 345 -3.64 19.40 0.31
CA ALA A 345 -3.83 18.23 -0.52
C ALA A 345 -4.98 18.42 -1.53
N PHE A 346 -6.15 18.86 -1.06
CA PHE A 346 -7.29 19.19 -1.92
C PHE A 346 -6.90 20.19 -3.01
N ARG A 347 -6.30 21.34 -2.62
CA ARG A 347 -5.91 22.39 -3.58
C ARG A 347 -4.95 21.88 -4.64
N GLN A 348 -3.98 21.03 -4.24
CA GLN A 348 -3.01 20.45 -5.17
C GLN A 348 -3.67 19.45 -6.14
N CYS A 349 -4.46 18.51 -5.62
CA CYS A 349 -5.16 17.52 -6.45
C CYS A 349 -6.18 18.18 -7.39
N ASN A 350 -6.92 19.18 -6.91
CA ASN A 350 -7.90 19.91 -7.70
C ASN A 350 -7.23 20.64 -8.88
N SER A 351 -6.08 21.30 -8.64
CA SER A 351 -5.34 21.98 -9.71
C SER A 351 -4.88 21.01 -10.82
N VAL A 352 -4.45 19.81 -10.45
CA VAL A 352 -4.06 18.78 -11.43
C VAL A 352 -5.30 18.27 -12.19
N LEU A 353 -6.39 18.00 -11.48
CA LEU A 353 -7.64 17.51 -12.07
C LEU A 353 -8.25 18.51 -13.05
N GLN A 354 -8.32 19.80 -12.69
CA GLN A 354 -8.79 20.88 -13.56
C GLN A 354 -8.02 20.98 -14.88
N ARG A 355 -6.72 20.66 -14.87
CA ARG A 355 -5.90 20.67 -16.09
C ARG A 355 -6.18 19.49 -17.01
N ILE A 356 -6.56 18.34 -16.46
CA ILE A 356 -6.74 17.09 -17.21
C ILE A 356 -8.21 16.93 -17.68
N ALA A 357 -9.17 17.38 -16.87
CA ALA A 357 -10.59 17.19 -17.10
C ALA A 357 -11.11 17.60 -18.50
N PRO A 358 -10.70 18.75 -19.09
CA PRO A 358 -11.19 19.15 -20.41
C PRO A 358 -10.80 18.17 -21.52
N SER A 359 -9.59 17.59 -21.43
CA SER A 359 -9.09 16.63 -22.43
C SER A 359 -9.78 15.26 -22.35
N LEU A 360 -10.41 14.96 -21.21
CA LEU A 360 -11.07 13.68 -20.94
C LEU A 360 -12.60 13.80 -20.92
N GLY A 361 -13.15 15.00 -21.07
CA GLY A 361 -14.59 15.24 -20.97
C GLY A 361 -15.16 14.97 -19.58
N ILE A 362 -14.35 15.13 -18.53
CA ILE A 362 -14.80 14.95 -17.14
C ILE A 362 -15.55 16.21 -16.70
N ASP A 363 -16.79 16.04 -16.25
CA ASP A 363 -17.56 17.11 -15.61
C ASP A 363 -17.08 17.33 -14.18
N LEU A 364 -16.79 18.59 -13.81
CA LEU A 364 -16.31 18.98 -12.49
C LEU A 364 -17.35 19.80 -11.70
N SER A 365 -18.56 19.97 -12.24
CA SER A 365 -19.60 20.85 -11.68
C SER A 365 -20.10 20.40 -10.30
N ASP A 366 -19.93 19.12 -9.99
CA ASP A 366 -20.31 18.45 -8.73
C ASP A 366 -19.21 18.49 -7.66
N LEU A 367 -18.03 19.07 -7.96
CA LEU A 367 -16.94 19.19 -7.00
C LEU A 367 -17.13 20.38 -6.04
N PRO A 368 -16.71 20.24 -4.78
CA PRO A 368 -16.76 21.33 -3.81
C PRO A 368 -15.83 22.47 -4.23
N ASP A 369 -16.24 23.72 -3.98
CA ASP A 369 -15.47 24.89 -4.39
C ASP A 369 -14.23 25.08 -3.53
N ARG A 370 -13.17 25.61 -4.15
CA ARG A 370 -11.94 25.99 -3.47
C ARG A 370 -12.14 27.17 -2.51
N GLY A 371 -13.10 28.05 -2.79
CA GLY A 371 -13.39 29.25 -2.00
C GLY A 371 -13.94 28.96 -0.60
N ASP A 372 -14.59 27.81 -0.41
CA ASP A 372 -15.26 27.42 0.83
C ASP A 372 -14.31 26.87 1.90
N LEU A 373 -13.02 26.73 1.56
CA LEU A 373 -12.01 26.22 2.48
C LEU A 373 -11.49 27.32 3.39
N PRO A 374 -11.24 27.03 4.68
CA PRO A 374 -10.60 27.98 5.57
C PRO A 374 -9.24 28.41 4.98
N THR A 375 -9.08 29.71 4.73
CA THR A 375 -7.82 30.29 4.27
C THR A 375 -6.79 30.12 5.38
N GLY A 376 -6.05 29.00 5.36
CA GLY A 376 -4.90 28.82 6.22
C GLY A 376 -3.96 30.00 6.04
N GLY A 377 -3.62 30.67 7.14
CA GLY A 377 -2.77 31.87 7.17
C GLY A 377 -1.38 31.60 6.56
N ASP A 378 -1.29 31.72 5.24
CA ASP A 378 -0.03 31.67 4.49
C ASP A 378 0.60 33.07 4.50
N SER A 379 1.17 33.45 5.64
CA SER A 379 2.19 34.50 5.74
C SER A 379 3.42 33.97 6.47
N ALA A 380 3.94 32.83 6.03
CA ALA A 380 5.35 32.50 6.23
C ALA A 380 5.75 31.29 5.36
N LYS A 381 6.79 31.49 4.55
CA LYS A 381 7.58 30.47 3.83
C LYS A 381 6.95 29.92 2.54
N ARG A 382 6.75 30.84 1.61
CA ARG A 382 6.85 30.57 0.16
C ARG A 382 8.31 30.19 -0.16
N GLY A 383 8.63 28.90 -0.04
CA GLY A 383 9.94 28.35 -0.38
C GLY A 383 9.90 26.83 -0.44
N ASN A 384 10.05 26.27 -1.65
CA ASN A 384 10.30 24.87 -1.96
C ASN A 384 9.18 23.83 -1.75
N CYS A 385 8.05 23.97 -2.46
CA CYS A 385 7.04 22.90 -2.58
C CYS A 385 6.79 22.41 -4.02
N ILE A 386 7.84 22.42 -4.88
CA ILE A 386 7.84 21.78 -6.21
C ILE A 386 8.86 20.62 -6.26
N GLN A 387 9.12 19.94 -5.15
CA GLN A 387 10.17 18.90 -5.10
C GLN A 387 9.78 17.59 -4.40
N LEU A 388 8.49 17.36 -4.15
CA LEU A 388 7.99 16.08 -3.59
C LEU A 388 7.35 15.14 -4.63
N MET A 389 7.44 15.48 -5.92
CA MET A 389 7.05 14.62 -7.05
C MET A 389 8.20 14.41 -8.05
N ALA A 390 9.44 14.45 -7.55
CA ALA A 390 10.61 13.96 -8.27
C ALA A 390 11.48 13.20 -7.27
N GLY A 391 11.85 11.96 -7.62
CA GLY A 391 13.03 11.34 -7.02
C GLY A 391 14.27 12.22 -7.24
N PRO A 392 15.41 11.87 -6.62
CA PRO A 392 16.58 12.75 -6.54
C PRO A 392 16.95 13.25 -7.94
N ARG A 393 16.86 14.57 -8.13
CA ARG A 393 17.42 15.25 -9.30
C ARG A 393 18.92 15.29 -9.11
N GLU A 394 19.61 14.55 -9.98
CA GLU A 394 21.04 14.62 -10.23
C GLU A 394 21.46 16.07 -10.50
N THR A 395 22.41 16.57 -9.72
CA THR A 395 23.25 17.71 -10.12
C THR A 395 24.47 17.15 -10.81
N LEU A 396 24.59 17.46 -12.11
CA LEU A 396 25.79 17.26 -12.91
C LEU A 396 26.98 18.04 -12.29
N CYS A 397 28.13 17.38 -12.25
CA CYS A 397 29.40 17.98 -12.67
C CYS A 397 29.73 17.40 -14.05
#